data_AF-A0A7V6NYJ4-F1
#
_entry.id   AF-A0A7V6NYJ4-F1
#
_cell.length_a   1.000
_cell.length_b   1.000
_cell.length_c   1.000
_cell.angle_alpha   90.00
_cell.angle_beta   90.00
_cell.angle_gamma   90.00
#
_symmetry.space_group_name_H-M   'P 1'
#
loop_
_entity.id
_entity.type
_entity.pdbx_description
1 polymer ?
#
loop_
_entity_poly.entity_id
_entity_poly.type
_entity_poly.pdbx_seq_one_letter_code
_entity_poly.pdbx_strand_id
1 'polypeptide(L)' 'MMVLTARVLEKFNGLKATAANEILDKFSDKGDIADYAADYLATLVKEGLIVGSDGRLNPRANTTRAEAAVFMYRIYNMF' A
#
# COMPACT_ATOMS: atom_id res chain seq x y z
N MET A 1 5.69 3.85 5.81
CA MET A 1 6.53 2.99 4.94
C MET A 1 5.90 2.79 3.55
N MET A 2 4.61 2.42 3.47
CA MET A 2 3.89 2.16 2.20
C MET A 2 4.13 3.19 1.08
N VAL A 3 3.92 4.49 1.34
CA VAL A 3 4.06 5.55 0.32
C VAL A 3 5.48 5.70 -0.20
N LEU A 4 6.49 5.53 0.66
CA LEU A 4 7.89 5.62 0.23
C LEU A 4 8.20 4.50 -0.77
N THR A 5 7.77 3.29 -0.48
CA THR A 5 7.98 2.15 -1.36
C THR A 5 7.19 2.27 -2.66
N ALA A 6 5.94 2.72 -2.61
CA ALA A 6 5.15 2.97 -3.81
C ALA A 6 5.83 3.97 -4.76
N ARG A 7 6.35 5.08 -4.22
CA ARG A 7 7.10 6.08 -5.00
C ARG A 7 8.40 5.52 -5.60
N VAL A 8 9.10 4.65 -4.87
CA VAL A 8 10.30 3.98 -5.40
C VAL A 8 9.90 3.07 -6.57
N LEU A 9 8.89 2.23 -6.39
CA LEU A 9 8.41 1.31 -7.44
C LEU A 9 7.88 2.06 -8.67
N GLU A 10 7.26 3.22 -8.46
CA GLU A 10 6.86 4.13 -9.54
C GLU A 10 8.06 4.64 -10.34
N LYS A 11 9.13 5.07 -9.66
CA LYS A 11 10.33 5.59 -10.30
C LYS A 11 11.14 4.51 -11.03
N PHE A 12 11.09 3.27 -10.58
CA PHE A 12 11.74 2.13 -11.22
C PHE A 12 10.86 1.44 -12.28
N ASN A 13 9.77 2.08 -12.70
CA ASN A 13 8.80 1.58 -13.70
C ASN A 13 8.12 0.24 -13.34
N GLY A 14 8.21 -0.23 -12.09
CA GLY A 14 7.53 -1.45 -11.64
C GLY A 14 6.03 -1.23 -11.41
N LEU A 15 5.62 -0.03 -11.03
CA LEU A 15 4.22 0.30 -10.71
C LEU A 15 3.83 1.67 -11.26
N LYS A 16 2.57 1.88 -11.63
CA LYS A 16 2.04 3.22 -11.92
C LYS A 16 0.93 3.53 -10.94
N ALA A 17 1.07 4.65 -10.23
CA ALA A 17 -0.01 5.12 -9.36
C ALA A 17 -1.27 5.33 -10.21
N THR A 18 -2.32 4.60 -9.85
CA THR A 18 -3.65 4.74 -10.47
C THR A 18 -4.60 5.29 -9.44
N ALA A 19 -5.37 6.31 -9.84
CA ALA A 19 -6.49 6.82 -9.05
C ALA A 19 -7.60 5.75 -8.99
N ALA A 20 -7.47 4.81 -8.06
CA ALA A 20 -8.39 3.70 -7.84
C ALA A 20 -8.93 3.73 -6.40
N ASN A 21 -9.37 4.90 -5.95
CA ASN A 21 -9.79 5.14 -4.57
C ASN A 21 -10.99 4.28 -4.13
N GLU A 22 -11.81 3.79 -5.07
CA GLU A 22 -12.89 2.83 -4.80
C GLU A 22 -12.37 1.54 -4.12
N ILE A 23 -11.13 1.14 -4.39
CA ILE A 23 -10.50 -0.04 -3.77
C ILE A 23 -10.34 0.18 -2.26
N LEU A 24 -10.21 1.43 -1.82
CA LEU A 24 -10.05 1.78 -0.41
C LEU A 24 -11.38 1.80 0.34
N ASP A 25 -12.52 1.83 -0.35
CA ASP A 25 -13.85 1.88 0.29
C ASP A 25 -14.19 0.63 1.10
N LYS A 26 -13.50 -0.49 0.82
CA LYS A 26 -13.61 -1.73 1.62
C LYS A 26 -12.97 -1.65 2.99
N PHE A 27 -12.17 -0.60 3.27
CA PHE A 27 -11.48 -0.45 4.55
C PHE A 27 -12.20 0.57 5.44
N SER A 28 -12.47 0.16 6.67
CA SER A 28 -13.20 0.97 7.66
C SER A 28 -12.43 2.22 8.11
N ASP A 29 -11.11 2.21 7.96
CA ASP A 29 -10.19 3.27 8.36
C ASP A 29 -9.70 4.12 7.17
N LYS A 30 -10.42 4.09 6.04
CA LYS A 30 -10.07 4.92 4.86
C LYS A 30 -9.98 6.42 5.18
N GLY A 31 -10.75 6.90 6.15
CA GLY A 31 -10.71 8.29 6.62
C GLY A 31 -9.43 8.67 7.36
N ASP A 32 -8.63 7.69 7.78
CA ASP A 32 -7.32 7.93 8.41
C ASP A 32 -6.18 8.02 7.40
N ILE A 33 -6.45 7.74 6.12
CA ILE A 33 -5.50 7.85 5.03
C ILE A 33 -5.34 9.33 4.67
N ALA A 34 -4.09 9.81 4.65
CA ALA A 34 -3.81 11.16 4.17
C ALA A 34 -4.04 11.28 2.66
N ASP A 35 -4.52 12.43 2.18
CA ASP A 35 -4.87 12.64 0.77
C ASP A 35 -3.73 12.28 -0.19
N TYR A 36 -2.49 12.66 0.14
CA TYR A 36 -1.32 12.35 -0.68
C TYR A 36 -1.00 10.85 -0.80
N ALA A 37 -1.58 10.02 0.08
CA ALA A 37 -1.29 8.61 0.21
C ALA A 37 -2.36 7.74 -0.44
N ALA A 38 -3.56 8.27 -0.70
CA ALA A 38 -4.71 7.52 -1.19
C ALA A 38 -4.39 6.73 -2.47
N ASP A 39 -3.93 7.40 -3.52
CA ASP A 39 -3.66 6.76 -4.81
C ASP A 39 -2.56 5.68 -4.70
N TYR A 40 -1.54 5.92 -3.87
CA TYR A 40 -0.46 4.97 -3.64
C TYR A 40 -0.95 3.73 -2.87
N LEU A 41 -1.73 3.91 -1.80
CA LEU A 41 -2.29 2.78 -1.06
C LEU A 41 -3.27 1.99 -1.92
N ALA A 42 -4.12 2.66 -2.69
CA ALA A 42 -5.04 2.02 -3.62
C ALA A 42 -4.28 1.13 -4.62
N THR A 43 -3.18 1.65 -5.17
CA THR A 43 -2.30 0.92 -6.10
C THR A 43 -1.66 -0.28 -5.40
N LEU A 44 -1.06 -0.11 -4.22
CA LEU A 44 -0.43 -1.22 -3.49
C LEU A 44 -1.41 -2.33 -3.09
N VAL A 45 -2.66 -1.97 -2.79
CA VAL A 45 -3.73 -2.93 -2.48
C VAL A 45 -4.21 -3.64 -3.74
N LYS A 46 -4.37 -2.91 -4.85
CA LYS A 46 -4.77 -3.47 -6.16
C LYS A 46 -3.81 -4.56 -6.62
N GLU A 47 -2.52 -4.31 -6.41
CA GLU A 47 -1.42 -5.16 -6.87
C GLU A 47 -1.10 -6.28 -5.87
N GLY A 48 -1.88 -6.39 -4.79
CA GLY A 48 -1.73 -7.46 -3.78
C GLY A 48 -0.47 -7.35 -2.92
N LEU A 49 0.31 -6.27 -3.07
CA LEU A 49 1.51 -6.05 -2.27
C LEU A 49 1.16 -5.79 -0.80
N ILE A 50 0.06 -5.07 -0.56
CA ILE A 50 -0.50 -4.83 0.79
C ILE A 50 -1.85 -5.49 0.92
N VAL A 51 -2.03 -6.16 2.06
CA VAL A 51 -3.28 -6.77 2.47
C VAL A 51 -3.60 -6.20 3.84
N GLY A 52 -4.80 -5.64 3.99
CA GLY A 52 -5.27 -5.16 5.29
C GLY A 52 -5.55 -6.31 6.26
N SER A 53 -5.74 -5.97 7.53
CA SER A 53 -6.18 -6.90 8.58
C SER A 53 -7.51 -6.43 9.14
N ASP A 54 -8.45 -7.36 9.37
CA ASP A 54 -9.75 -7.07 10.00
C ASP A 54 -10.53 -5.92 9.33
N GLY A 55 -10.44 -5.83 8.00
CA GLY A 55 -11.09 -4.76 7.23
C GLY A 55 -10.46 -3.37 7.44
N ARG A 56 -9.17 -3.31 7.81
CA ARG A 56 -8.40 -2.08 8.03
C ARG A 56 -7.03 -2.12 7.35
N LEU A 57 -6.51 -0.95 6.98
CA LEU A 57 -5.15 -0.79 6.46
C LEU A 57 -4.14 -0.31 7.51
N ASN A 58 -4.62 0.22 8.62
CA ASN A 58 -3.86 0.83 9.71
C ASN A 58 -2.81 1.85 9.22
N PRO A 59 -3.21 2.90 8.46
CA PRO A 59 -2.27 3.82 7.80
C PRO A 59 -1.38 4.60 8.77
N ARG A 60 -1.84 4.79 10.02
CA ARG A 60 -1.11 5.49 11.10
C ARG A 60 -0.31 4.56 12.01
N ALA A 61 -0.46 3.24 11.88
CA ALA A 61 0.26 2.30 12.72
C ALA A 61 1.73 2.17 12.29
N ASN A 62 2.58 1.84 13.26
CA ASN A 62 3.97 1.51 12.98
C ASN A 62 4.07 0.14 12.31
N THR A 63 4.86 0.06 11.26
CA THR A 63 5.19 -1.22 10.60
C THR A 63 6.17 -2.01 11.45
N THR A 64 5.86 -3.28 11.70
CA THR A 64 6.76 -4.22 12.38
C THR A 64 7.85 -4.73 11.44
N ARG A 65 8.95 -5.27 12.01
CA ARG A 65 10.03 -5.89 11.23
C ARG A 65 9.55 -7.05 10.37
N ALA A 66 8.58 -7.84 10.88
CA ALA A 66 8.01 -8.97 10.16
C ALA A 66 7.19 -8.52 8.94
N GLU A 67 6.31 -7.52 9.12
CA GLU A 67 5.53 -6.95 8.02
C GLU A 67 6.42 -6.34 6.94
N ALA A 68 7.48 -5.64 7.35
CA ALA A 68 8.44 -5.06 6.42
C ALA A 68 9.16 -6.13 5.58
N ALA A 69 9.59 -7.23 6.21
CA ALA A 69 10.23 -8.34 5.51
C ALA A 69 9.29 -9.03 4.51
N VAL A 70 8.04 -9.28 4.92
CA VAL A 70 7.01 -9.87 4.04
C VAL A 70 6.73 -8.94 2.85
N PHE A 71 6.64 -7.64 3.09
CA PHE A 71 6.40 -6.67 2.04
C PHE A 71 7.55 -6.62 1.01
N MET A 72 8.81 -6.60 1.48
CA MET A 72 9.97 -6.69 0.59
C MET A 72 10.01 -8.02 -0.18
N TYR A 73 9.68 -9.13 0.47
CA TYR A 73 9.63 -10.44 -0.17
C TYR A 73 8.59 -10.52 -1.29
N ARG A 74 7.40 -9.92 -1.09
CA ARG A 74 6.37 -9.82 -2.13
C ARG A 74 6.85 -9.00 -3.32
N ILE A 75 7.49 -7.87 -3.07
CA ILE A 75 8.05 -7.02 -4.12
C ILE A 75 9.10 -7.80 -4.94
N TYR A 76 10.02 -8.49 -4.26
CA TYR A 76 11.08 -9.28 -4.91
C TYR A 76 10.55 -10.46 -5.74
N ASN A 77 9.40 -11.03 -5.39
CA ASN A 77 8.82 -12.13 -6.17
C ASN A 77 7.94 -11.63 -7.34
N MET A 78 7.51 -10.38 -7.31
CA MET A 78 6.65 -9.78 -8.32
C MET A 78 7.45 -9.10 -9.44
N PHE A 79 8.69 -8.68 -9.15
CA PHE A 79 9.62 -8.01 -10.07
C PHE A 79 10.97 -8.70 -10.05
#